data_AF-A0A2P6MHI2-F1
#
_entry.id   AF-A0A2P6MHI2-F1
#
_cell.length_a   1.000
_cell.length_b   1.000
_cell.length_c   1.000
_cell.angle_alpha   90.00
_cell.angle_beta   90.00
_cell.angle_gamma   90.00
#
_symmetry.space_group_name_H-M   'P 1'
#
loop_
_entity.id
_entity.type
_entity.pdbx_description
1 polymer ?
#
loop_
_entity_poly.entity_id
_entity_poly.type
_entity_poly.pdbx_seq_one_letter_code
_entity_poly.pdbx_strand_id
1 'polypeptide(L)' 'MQEVLLALLAGLIVGLVFGIVKLPIPAPPALPGIMGIFGIYFGYKLYEWASVTFFA' A
#
# COMPACT_ATOMS: atom_id res chain seq x y z
N MET A 1 -1.83 14.02 6.09
CA MET A 1 -2.94 13.84 5.11
C MET A 1 -2.55 14.25 3.71
N GLN A 2 -1.77 15.33 3.55
CA GLN A 2 -1.21 15.74 2.26
C GLN A 2 -0.37 14.64 1.61
N GLU A 3 0.38 13.89 2.41
CA GLU A 3 1.22 12.76 2.00
C GLU A 3 0.40 11.64 1.35
N VAL A 4 -0.78 11.34 1.88
CA VAL A 4 -1.69 10.31 1.35
C VAL A 4 -2.20 10.73 -0.04
N LEU A 5 -2.59 12.00 -0.18
CA LEU A 5 -3.04 12.55 -1.46
C LEU A 5 -1.90 12.58 -2.49
N LEU A 6 -0.72 12.99 -2.09
CA LEU A 6 0.48 13.02 -2.95
C LEU A 6 0.89 11.60 -3.37
N ALA A 7 0.85 10.61 -2.47
CA ALA A 7 1.15 9.22 -2.78
C ALA A 7 0.12 8.62 -3.77
N LEU A 8 -1.17 8.93 -3.59
CA LEU A 8 -2.23 8.52 -4.51
C LEU A 8 -2.00 9.11 -5.91
N LEU A 9 -1.75 10.43 -5.99
CA LEU A 9 -1.50 11.11 -7.26
C LEU A 9 -0.23 10.61 -7.94
N ALA A 10 0.85 10.41 -7.20
CA ALA A 10 2.09 9.84 -7.73
C ALA A 10 1.85 8.43 -8.29
N GLY A 11 1.15 7.55 -7.54
CA GLY A 11 0.80 6.21 -8.00
C GLY A 11 -0.07 6.21 -9.27
N LEU A 12 -1.04 7.13 -9.34
CA LEU A 12 -1.92 7.30 -10.50
C LEU A 12 -1.13 7.76 -11.74
N ILE A 13 -0.29 8.79 -11.59
CA ILE A 13 0.54 9.30 -12.69
C ILE A 13 1.50 8.22 -13.19
N VAL A 14 2.21 7.54 -12.28
CA VAL A 14 3.13 6.44 -12.64
C VAL A 14 2.40 5.31 -13.35
N GLY A 15 1.24 4.89 -12.83
CA GLY A 15 0.42 3.84 -13.45
C GLY A 15 -0.04 4.20 -14.87
N LEU A 16 -0.52 5.43 -15.07
CA LEU A 16 -0.94 5.92 -16.39
C LEU A 16 0.23 5.99 -17.36
N VAL A 17 1.36 6.58 -16.96
CA VAL A 17 2.55 6.72 -17.82
C VAL A 17 3.05 5.35 -18.26
N PHE A 18 3.19 4.40 -17.33
CA PHE A 18 3.68 3.05 -17.66
C PHE A 18 2.68 2.27 -18.52
N GLY A 19 1.38 2.43 -18.27
CA GLY A 19 0.32 1.86 -19.11
C GLY A 19 0.35 2.39 -20.55
N ILE A 20 0.54 3.70 -20.73
CA ILE A 20 0.63 4.36 -22.05
C ILE A 20 1.86 3.87 -22.82
N VAL A 21 3.03 3.80 -22.16
CA VAL A 21 4.29 3.37 -22.78
C VAL A 21 4.41 1.84 -22.88
N LYS A 22 3.41 1.10 -22.39
CA LYS A 22 3.38 -0.38 -22.34
C LYS A 22 4.60 -0.98 -21.62
N LEU A 23 5.12 -0.27 -20.62
CA LEU A 23 6.20 -0.76 -19.78
C LEU A 23 5.63 -1.64 -18.66
N PRO A 24 6.37 -2.65 -18.20
CA PRO A 24 6.01 -3.37 -16.98
C PRO A 24 5.91 -2.38 -15.83
N ILE A 25 4.78 -2.40 -15.11
CA ILE A 25 4.57 -1.52 -13.96
C ILE A 25 5.60 -1.82 -12.85
N PRO A 26 6.16 -0.78 -12.20
CA PRO A 26 7.13 -0.95 -11.11
C PRO A 26 6.45 -1.35 -9.78
N ALA A 27 5.13 -1.21 -9.70
CA ALA A 27 4.31 -1.61 -8.57
C ALA A 27 4.15 -3.14 -8.51
N PRO A 28 3.78 -3.72 -7.34
CA PRO A 28 3.55 -5.16 -7.20
C PRO A 28 2.64 -5.66 -8.33
N PRO A 29 3.10 -6.62 -9.15
CA PRO A 29 2.54 -6.88 -10.48
C PRO A 29 1.13 -7.53 -10.45
N ALA A 30 0.60 -7.85 -9.27
CA ALA A 30 -0.69 -8.51 -9.12
C ALA A 30 -1.36 -8.17 -7.79
N LEU A 31 -2.70 -8.32 -7.74
CA LEU A 31 -3.52 -8.17 -6.53
C LEU A 31 -2.94 -8.88 -5.29
N PRO A 32 -2.35 -10.09 -5.38
CA PRO A 32 -1.71 -10.74 -4.24
C PRO A 32 -0.59 -9.91 -3.57
N GLY A 33 0.21 -9.17 -4.34
CA GLY A 33 1.27 -8.33 -3.78
C GLY A 33 0.72 -7.15 -2.98
N ILE A 34 -0.36 -6.53 -3.46
CA ILE A 34 -1.07 -5.45 -2.77
C ILE A 34 -1.70 -5.99 -1.48
N MET A 35 -2.35 -7.15 -1.55
CA MET A 35 -2.96 -7.81 -0.38
C MET A 35 -1.91 -8.21 0.67
N GLY A 36 -0.70 -8.59 0.25
CA GLY A 36 0.40 -8.88 1.16
C GLY A 36 0.82 -7.65 1.98
N ILE A 37 1.04 -6.50 1.32
CA ILE A 37 1.40 -5.24 2.01
C ILE A 37 0.29 -4.81 2.97
N PHE A 38 -0.97 -4.89 2.52
CA PHE A 38 -2.13 -4.59 3.35
C PHE A 38 -2.19 -5.50 4.58
N GLY A 39 -2.02 -6.81 4.40
CA GLY A 39 -2.04 -7.80 5.48
C GLY A 39 -0.94 -7.58 6.53
N ILE A 40 0.27 -7.19 6.10
CA ILE A 40 1.37 -6.86 7.00
C ILE A 40 1.00 -5.66 7.89
N TYR A 41 0.53 -4.56 7.30
CA TYR A 41 0.14 -3.38 8.06
C TYR A 41 -1.04 -3.64 8.98
N PHE A 42 -2.06 -4.35 8.49
CA PHE A 42 -3.25 -4.70 9.26
C PHE A 42 -2.91 -5.61 10.45
N GLY A 43 -2.07 -6.63 10.24
CA GLY A 43 -1.58 -7.50 11.30
C GLY A 43 -0.79 -6.74 12.38
N TYR A 44 0.07 -5.80 11.96
CA TYR A 44 0.78 -4.92 12.90
C TYR A 44 -0.18 -4.06 13.74
N LYS A 45 -1.21 -3.48 13.12
CA LYS A 45 -2.23 -2.69 13.84
C LYS A 45 -3.07 -3.52 14.78
N LEU A 46 -3.40 -4.76 14.41
CA LEU A 46 -4.06 -5.71 15.31
C LEU A 46 -3.18 -6.05 16.52
N TYR A 47 -1.89 -6.27 16.31
CA TYR A 47 -0.94 -6.51 17.40
C TYR A 47 -0.82 -5.29 18.32
N GLU A 48 -0.71 -4.08 17.77
CA GLU A 48 -0.68 -2.83 18.54
C GLU A 48 -1.95 -2.68 19.41
N TRP A 49 -3.13 -2.92 18.83
CA TRP A 49 -4.39 -2.90 19.59
C TRP A 49 -4.45 -3.97 20.69
N ALA A 50 -4.05 -5.22 20.37
CA ALA A 50 -4.06 -6.32 21.31
C ALA A 50 -3.06 -6.12 22.45
N SER A 51 -1.86 -5.62 22.15
CA SER A 51 -0.80 -5.35 23.15
C SER A 51 -1.17 -4.21 24.09
N VAL A 52 -1.78 -3.13 23.58
CA VAL A 52 -2.33 -2.05 24.43
C VAL A 52 -3.42 -2.58 25.37
N THR A 53 -4.21 -3.57 24.94
CA THR A 53 -5.30 -4.15 25.77
C THR A 53 -4.79 -5.14 26.82
N PHE A 54 -3.62 -5.75 26.61
CA PHE A 54 -3.09 -6.83 27.47
C PHE A 54 -1.95 -6.39 28.41
N PHE A 55 -1.24 -5.31 28.08
CA PHE A 55 -0.09 -4.80 28.85
C PHE A 55 -0.31 -3.39 29.43
N ALA A 56 -1.52 -2.85 29.36
CA ALA A 56 -1.96 -1.66 30.12
C ALA A 56 -2.93 -2.08 31.24
#